data_AF-A0A0M0LL03-F1
#
_entry.id   AF-A0A0M0LL03-F1
#
_cell.length_a   1.000
_cell.length_b   1.000
_cell.length_c   1.000
_cell.angle_alpha   90.00
_cell.angle_beta   90.00
_cell.angle_gamma   90.00
#
_symmetry.space_group_name_H-M   'P 1'
#
loop_
_entity.id
_entity.type
_entity.pdbx_description
1 polymer ?
#
loop_
_entity_poly.entity_id
_entity_poly.type
_entity_poly.pdbx_seq_one_letter_code
_entity_poly.pdbx_strand_id
1 'polypeptide(L)'
;MKKYIFIIFVFLLVFIGIFWYSEYKKVEDFKNEVVEYLNKKGFTPEEYSTPKYVKYEVMKGLKVDTIEIIFYEERNYTYSYMRTADGIEFAHVINEDTGERDYDKGEPIK
;
A
#
# COMPACT_ATOMS: atom_id res chain seq x y z
N MET A 1 -34.06 -18.79 -23.26
CA MET A 1 -33.14 -19.09 -22.14
C MET A 1 -31.69 -18.72 -22.43
N LYS A 2 -31.06 -19.21 -23.52
CA LYS A 2 -29.64 -18.90 -23.86
C LYS A 2 -29.30 -17.40 -23.99
N LYS A 3 -30.19 -16.57 -24.55
CA LYS A 3 -29.98 -15.11 -24.69
C LYS A 3 -29.91 -14.37 -23.34
N TYR A 4 -30.70 -14.78 -22.35
CA TYR A 4 -30.70 -14.15 -21.02
C TYR A 4 -29.42 -14.50 -20.22
N ILE A 5 -28.91 -15.73 -20.40
CA ILE A 5 -27.65 -16.18 -19.79
C ILE A 5 -26.46 -15.37 -20.34
N PHE A 6 -26.44 -15.11 -21.65
CA PHE A 6 -25.40 -14.29 -22.28
C PHE A 6 -25.37 -12.85 -21.73
N ILE A 7 -26.55 -12.25 -21.54
CA ILE A 7 -26.66 -10.89 -20.96
C ILE A 7 -26.14 -10.87 -19.52
N ILE A 8 -26.53 -11.84 -18.69
CA ILE A 8 -26.05 -11.95 -17.30
C ILE A 8 -24.53 -12.11 -17.25
N PHE A 9 -23.94 -12.89 -18.16
CA PHE A 9 -22.50 -13.09 -18.22
C PHE A 9 -21.74 -11.81 -18.60
N VAL A 10 -22.27 -11.02 -19.56
CA VAL A 10 -21.68 -9.72 -19.91
C VAL A 10 -21.75 -8.74 -18.73
N PHE A 11 -22.88 -8.67 -18.02
CA PHE A 11 -22.99 -7.83 -16.82
C PHE A 11 -22.02 -8.27 -15.71
N LEU A 12 -21.82 -9.57 -15.51
CA LEU A 12 -20.85 -10.09 -14.55
C LEU A 12 -19.42 -9.66 -14.88
N LEU A 13 -19.02 -9.76 -16.15
CA LEU A 13 -17.69 -9.34 -16.60
C LEU A 13 -17.47 -7.83 -16.42
N VAL A 14 -18.47 -7.02 -16.76
CA VAL A 14 -18.41 -5.56 -16.55
C VAL A 14 -18.31 -5.23 -15.06
N PHE A 15 -19.08 -5.91 -14.21
CA PHE A 15 -19.04 -5.71 -12.76
C PHE A 15 -17.68 -6.08 -12.18
N ILE A 16 -17.11 -7.21 -12.59
CA ILE A 16 -15.76 -7.62 -12.21
C ILE A 16 -14.75 -6.55 -12.66
N GLY A 17 -14.82 -6.09 -13.92
CA GLY A 17 -13.92 -5.05 -14.43
C GLY A 17 -13.97 -3.74 -13.63
N ILE A 18 -15.17 -3.25 -13.30
CA ILE A 18 -15.35 -2.04 -12.48
C ILE A 18 -14.81 -2.26 -11.06
N PHE A 19 -15.06 -3.42 -10.47
CA PHE A 19 -14.55 -3.76 -9.14
C PHE A 19 -13.03 -3.72 -9.07
N TRP A 20 -12.34 -4.40 -10.01
CA TRP A 20 -10.88 -4.40 -10.07
C TRP A 20 -10.30 -3.00 -10.32
N TYR A 21 -10.93 -2.21 -11.19
CA TYR A 21 -10.51 -0.83 -11.42
C TYR A 21 -10.63 0.04 -10.16
N SER A 22 -11.73 -0.11 -9.41
CA SER A 22 -11.92 0.62 -8.16
C SER A 22 -10.89 0.25 -7.11
N GLU A 23 -10.55 -1.04 -6.97
CA GLU A 23 -9.54 -1.48 -6.02
C GLU A 23 -8.14 -0.99 -6.42
N TYR A 24 -7.81 -1.05 -7.72
CA TYR A 24 -6.55 -0.50 -8.24
C TYR A 24 -6.42 1.00 -7.97
N LYS A 25 -7.50 1.77 -8.22
CA LYS A 25 -7.50 3.21 -7.96
C LYS A 25 -7.27 3.54 -6.49
N LYS A 26 -7.90 2.81 -5.56
CA LYS A 26 -7.68 3.00 -4.12
C LYS A 26 -6.22 2.77 -3.71
N VAL A 27 -5.56 1.78 -4.31
CA VAL A 27 -4.15 1.50 -4.06
C VAL A 27 -3.27 2.64 -4.56
N GLU A 28 -3.54 3.13 -5.77
CA GLU A 28 -2.75 4.20 -6.36
C GLU A 28 -2.94 5.54 -5.62
N ASP A 29 -4.17 5.85 -5.23
CA ASP A 29 -4.49 7.01 -4.39
C ASP A 29 -3.72 6.93 -3.05
N PHE A 30 -3.66 5.75 -2.42
CA PHE A 30 -2.90 5.56 -1.18
C PHE A 30 -1.39 5.74 -1.36
N LYS A 31 -0.80 5.23 -2.45
CA LYS A 31 0.61 5.50 -2.74
C LYS A 31 0.89 6.99 -2.89
N ASN A 32 0.03 7.72 -3.59
CA ASN A 32 0.16 9.16 -3.78
C ASN A 32 0.06 9.92 -2.45
N GLU A 33 -0.85 9.52 -1.56
CA GLU A 33 -0.95 10.08 -0.20
C GLU A 33 0.35 9.89 0.60
N VAL A 34 0.98 8.71 0.53
CA VAL A 34 2.25 8.44 1.21
C VAL A 34 3.38 9.29 0.61
N VAL A 35 3.43 9.44 -0.71
CA VAL A 35 4.39 10.35 -1.36
C VAL A 35 4.19 11.79 -0.90
N GLU A 36 2.94 12.26 -0.83
CA GLU A 36 2.63 13.62 -0.35
C GLU A 36 3.03 13.80 1.13
N TYR A 37 2.80 12.79 1.96
CA TYR A 37 3.23 12.77 3.35
C TYR A 37 4.75 12.90 3.49
N LEU A 38 5.52 12.11 2.73
CA LEU A 38 6.99 12.17 2.73
C LEU A 38 7.51 13.51 2.18
N ASN A 39 6.88 14.04 1.14
CA ASN A 39 7.22 15.37 0.60
C ASN A 39 6.99 16.47 1.65
N LYS A 40 5.91 16.42 2.44
CA LYS A 40 5.65 17.36 3.54
C LYS A 40 6.71 17.26 4.65
N LYS A 41 7.33 16.09 4.81
CA LYS A 41 8.47 15.88 5.72
C LYS A 41 9.82 16.29 5.14
N GLY A 42 9.88 16.71 3.87
CA GLY A 42 11.11 17.19 3.24
C GLY A 42 11.90 16.13 2.46
N PHE A 43 11.36 14.93 2.28
CA PHE A 43 11.94 13.92 1.39
C PHE A 43 11.59 14.22 -0.08
N THR A 44 12.46 13.79 -0.99
CA THR A 44 12.19 13.81 -2.43
C THR A 44 12.04 12.38 -2.97
N PRO A 45 11.32 12.17 -4.09
CA PRO A 45 11.16 10.84 -4.71
C PRO A 45 12.48 10.15 -5.13
N GLU A 46 13.58 10.89 -5.18
CA GLU A 46 14.92 10.38 -5.50
C GLU A 46 15.60 9.73 -4.28
N GLU A 47 15.03 9.88 -3.08
CA GLU A 47 15.62 9.42 -1.82
C GLU A 47 15.04 8.09 -1.34
N TYR A 48 14.00 7.61 -2.01
CA TYR A 48 13.31 6.39 -1.65
C TYR A 48 12.79 5.61 -2.87
N SER A 49 12.53 4.33 -2.67
CA SER A 49 12.02 3.43 -3.70
C SER A 49 10.57 3.73 -4.05
N THR A 50 10.13 3.37 -5.26
CA THR A 50 8.71 3.44 -5.63
C THR A 50 7.82 2.75 -4.58
N PRO A 51 6.76 3.42 -4.08
CA PRO A 51 5.84 2.87 -3.09
C PRO A 51 5.22 1.54 -3.51
N LYS A 52 5.38 0.51 -2.67
CA LYS A 52 4.87 -0.84 -2.91
C LYS A 52 3.68 -1.12 -2.00
N TYR A 53 2.54 -1.47 -2.59
CA TYR A 53 1.37 -1.86 -1.81
C TYR A 53 1.46 -3.32 -1.37
N VAL A 54 1.23 -3.54 -0.08
CA VAL A 54 1.26 -4.87 0.54
C VAL A 54 -0.04 -5.11 1.29
N LYS A 55 -0.63 -6.28 1.05
CA LYS A 55 -1.86 -6.74 1.67
C LYS A 55 -1.55 -7.95 2.54
N TYR A 56 -1.68 -7.81 3.85
CA TYR A 56 -1.47 -8.93 4.77
C TYR A 56 -2.77 -9.71 4.99
N GLU A 57 -2.70 -11.04 4.83
CA GLU A 57 -3.73 -11.97 5.28
C GLU A 57 -3.69 -12.08 6.81
N VAL A 58 -4.63 -11.44 7.49
CA VAL A 58 -4.83 -11.63 8.92
C VAL A 58 -5.89 -12.71 9.10
N MET A 59 -5.72 -13.61 10.08
CA MET A 59 -6.62 -14.76 10.35
C MET A 59 -8.11 -14.41 10.54
N LYS A 60 -8.50 -13.14 10.62
CA LYS A 60 -9.89 -12.65 10.74
C LYS A 60 -10.45 -12.00 9.47
N GLY A 61 -9.80 -12.21 8.33
CA GLY A 61 -10.13 -11.57 7.06
C GLY A 61 -9.06 -10.56 6.70
N LEU A 62 -8.61 -10.63 5.43
CA LEU A 62 -7.67 -9.72 4.78
C LEU A 62 -7.86 -8.27 5.24
N LYS A 63 -6.98 -7.76 6.11
CA LYS A 63 -7.04 -6.36 6.55
C LYS A 63 -5.76 -5.90 7.25
N VAL A 64 -4.69 -5.76 6.49
CA VAL A 64 -3.73 -4.66 6.69
C VAL A 64 -3.33 -4.18 5.30
N ASP A 65 -3.70 -2.94 4.98
CA ASP A 65 -3.35 -2.23 3.74
C ASP A 65 -2.18 -1.31 4.08
N THR A 66 -0.95 -1.71 3.74
CA THR A 66 0.26 -0.90 3.98
C THR A 66 0.96 -0.55 2.67
N ILE A 67 1.62 0.61 2.68
CA ILE A 67 2.61 0.98 1.67
C ILE A 67 4.00 0.77 2.27
N GLU A 68 4.81 -0.02 1.59
CA GLU A 68 6.20 -0.28 1.91
C GLU A 68 7.12 0.56 1.01
N ILE A 69 8.13 1.17 1.62
CA ILE A 69 9.14 2.02 0.97
C ILE A 69 10.52 1.71 1.56
N ILE A 70 11.54 1.74 0.73
CA ILE A 70 12.95 1.65 1.13
C ILE A 70 13.59 3.01 0.90
N PHE A 71 14.16 3.61 1.95
CA PHE A 71 14.97 4.82 1.79
C PHE A 71 16.38 4.43 1.32
N TYR A 72 16.94 5.14 0.36
CA TYR A 72 18.22 4.75 -0.24
C TYR A 72 19.42 4.93 0.68
N GLU A 73 19.31 5.77 1.71
CA GLU A 73 20.30 5.87 2.80
C GLU A 73 20.21 4.69 3.77
N GLU A 74 19.04 4.04 3.86
CA GLU A 74 18.74 2.96 4.79
C GLU A 74 18.21 1.71 4.08
N ARG A 75 18.96 1.22 3.08
CA ARG A 75 18.51 0.13 2.20
C ARG A 75 18.23 -1.20 2.89
N ASN A 76 18.75 -1.39 4.09
CA ASN A 76 18.55 -2.60 4.89
C ASN A 76 17.20 -2.59 5.62
N TYR A 77 16.41 -1.53 5.48
CA TYR A 77 15.12 -1.40 6.13
C TYR A 77 14.01 -1.06 5.13
N THR A 78 12.91 -1.81 5.25
CA THR A 78 11.66 -1.52 4.57
C THR A 78 10.70 -0.86 5.55
N TYR A 79 10.30 0.38 5.25
CA TYR A 79 9.42 1.20 6.07
C TYR A 79 7.96 0.99 5.66
N SER A 80 7.11 0.64 6.62
CA SER A 80 5.68 0.43 6.39
C SER A 80 4.85 1.63 6.86
N TYR A 81 4.02 2.13 5.96
CA TYR A 81 3.06 3.21 6.19
C TYR A 81 1.63 2.69 6.10
N MET A 82 0.77 3.17 6.98
CA MET A 82 -0.65 2.82 7.03
C MET A 82 -1.52 4.07 7.05
N ARG A 83 -2.79 3.91 6.66
CA ARG A 83 -3.80 4.96 6.77
C ARG A 83 -4.52 4.84 8.12
N THR A 84 -4.57 5.92 8.88
CA THR A 84 -5.32 6.07 10.14
C THR A 84 -6.44 7.10 9.96
N ALA A 85 -7.19 7.36 11.04
CA ALA A 85 -8.24 8.39 11.01
C ALA A 85 -7.67 9.81 10.82
N ASP A 86 -6.42 10.03 11.25
CA ASP A 86 -5.75 11.33 11.27
C ASP A 86 -4.83 11.55 10.06
N GLY A 87 -4.60 10.52 9.24
CA GLY A 87 -3.84 10.61 8.00
C GLY A 87 -2.95 9.41 7.74
N ILE A 88 -1.75 9.66 7.21
CA ILE A 88 -0.71 8.63 7.03
C ILE A 88 0.14 8.56 8.29
N GLU A 89 0.33 7.34 8.79
CA GLU A 89 1.22 7.07 9.92
C GLU A 89 2.24 5.99 9.56
N PHE A 90 3.44 6.16 10.10
CA PHE A 90 4.45 5.12 10.13
C PHE A 90 4.04 4.01 11.10
N ALA A 91 4.14 2.75 10.67
CA ALA A 91 3.71 1.59 11.44
C ALA A 91 4.87 0.84 12.09
N HIS A 92 5.86 0.45 11.28
CA HIS A 92 7.04 -0.31 11.68
C HIS A 92 8.03 -0.37 10.52
N VAL A 93 9.24 -0.82 10.81
CA VAL A 93 10.21 -1.24 9.79
C VAL A 93 10.37 -2.74 9.76
N ILE A 94 10.81 -3.27 8.62
CA ILE A 94 11.28 -4.64 8.46
C ILE A 94 12.78 -4.56 8.18
N ASN A 95 13.58 -5.25 8.99
CA ASN A 95 15.01 -5.39 8.72
C ASN A 95 15.20 -6.50 7.66
N GLU A 96 15.75 -6.16 6.51
CA GLU A 96 15.89 -7.08 5.37
C GLU A 96 16.94 -8.18 5.62
N ASP A 97 17.89 -7.95 6.51
CA ASP A 97 18.93 -8.94 6.85
C ASP A 97 18.37 -10.09 7.73
N THR A 98 17.40 -9.77 8.59
CA THR A 98 16.81 -10.71 9.56
C THR A 98 15.38 -11.14 9.22
N GLY A 99 14.67 -10.35 8.42
CA GLY A 99 13.24 -10.49 8.16
C GLY A 99 12.36 -10.09 9.35
N GLU A 100 12.92 -9.55 10.42
CA GLU A 100 12.19 -9.19 11.64
C GLU A 100 11.57 -7.80 11.54
N ARG A 101 10.41 -7.64 12.18
CA ARG A 101 9.75 -6.34 12.33
C ARG A 101 10.33 -5.64 13.55
N ASP A 102 10.85 -4.45 13.33
CA ASP A 102 11.35 -3.58 14.39
C ASP A 102 10.33 -2.44 14.60
N TYR A 103 9.67 -2.49 15.76
CA TYR A 103 8.66 -1.53 16.19
C TYR A 103 9.26 -0.37 17.00
N ASP A 104 10.50 -0.51 17.47
CA ASP A 104 11.20 0.49 18.28
C ASP A 104 11.96 1.47 17.39
N LYS A 105 12.31 1.06 16.17
CA LYS A 105 12.91 1.92 15.15
C LYS A 105 11.87 2.88 14.57
N GLY A 106 12.14 4.17 14.76
CA GLY A 106 11.35 5.26 14.20
C GLY A 106 11.58 5.45 12.71
N GLU A 107 10.71 6.27 12.11
CA GLU A 107 10.84 6.76 10.74
C GLU A 107 12.10 7.64 10.58
N PRO A 108 12.71 7.72 9.38
CA PRO A 108 13.85 8.60 9.15
C PRO A 108 13.42 10.06 9.32
N ILE A 109 14.30 10.86 9.91
CA ILE A 109 14.07 12.29 10.13
C ILE A 109 15.00 13.07 9.20
N LYS A 110 14.44 14.07 8.53
CA LYS A 110 15.19 15.08 7.77
C LYS A 110 15.18 16.43 8.47
#